data_AF-B4H7A6-F1
#
_entry.id   AF-B4H7A6-F1
#
_cell.length_a   1.000
_cell.length_b   1.000
_cell.length_c   1.000
_cell.angle_alpha   90.00
_cell.angle_beta   90.00
_cell.angle_gamma   90.00
#
_symmetry.space_group_name_H-M   'P 1'
#
loop_
_entity.id
_entity.type
_entity.pdbx_description
1 polymer ?
#
loop_
_entity_poly.entity_id
_entity_poly.type
_entity_poly.pdbx_seq_one_letter_code
_entity_poly.pdbx_strand_id
1 'polypeptide(L)'
;MVSTFIGLLDIQSWWEIPCISHFCSLFSSAFELPDIDIEDLESALLSDGTSDEDQVALVPELIVRLLKGCDALQSVAKEITHSNYQMFLRRLLRQQCRLHQTENPFDTDIDFQSLPPRKRLHILHDLCHFRLESADVQVILSNLEADSLRVEPLGHDAKNSGYWYFYGTRLYREDKAVGGAAAAAAASAGGAGNNCNTVWQVICFTEEDWQNLAAKFKTSKNAKERDLFQILNKNFLPKLPQLFRERERLRRRKLLQVRNSSRIRSIAELKARQEEERQERERENERERQRNEREQLYRERQNAHWVAPPSQNQNQRTRRRLERPVL
;
A
#
# COMPACT_ATOMS: atom_id res chain seq x y z
N MET A 1 22.82 -11.52 -7.32
CA MET A 1 22.19 -11.16 -8.62
C MET A 1 21.50 -12.31 -9.34
N VAL A 2 21.88 -13.59 -9.14
CA VAL A 2 21.18 -14.74 -9.76
C VAL A 2 19.82 -15.06 -9.10
N SER A 3 19.67 -14.79 -7.79
CA SER A 3 18.43 -15.03 -7.03
C SER A 3 17.22 -14.22 -7.51
N THR A 4 17.44 -12.98 -7.98
CA THR A 4 16.37 -12.06 -8.40
C THR A 4 15.75 -12.47 -9.74
N PHE A 5 16.53 -13.07 -10.65
CA PHE A 5 16.04 -13.47 -11.97
C PHE A 5 15.16 -14.74 -11.91
N ILE A 6 15.52 -15.71 -11.06
CA ILE A 6 14.71 -16.91 -10.81
C ILE A 6 13.39 -16.52 -10.15
N GLY A 7 13.43 -15.65 -9.13
CA GLY A 7 12.21 -15.14 -8.48
C GLY A 7 11.28 -14.37 -9.43
N LEU A 8 11.83 -13.68 -10.44
CA LEU A 8 11.04 -12.95 -11.44
C LEU A 8 10.30 -13.88 -12.42
N LEU A 9 10.94 -14.96 -12.86
CA LEU A 9 10.29 -15.94 -13.74
C LEU A 9 9.20 -16.73 -12.99
N ASP A 10 9.45 -17.05 -11.72
CA ASP A 10 8.47 -17.75 -10.89
C ASP A 10 7.24 -16.89 -10.65
N ILE A 11 7.39 -15.62 -10.24
CA ILE A 11 6.25 -14.74 -9.96
C ILE A 11 5.39 -14.49 -11.20
N GLN A 12 6.00 -14.39 -12.38
CA GLN A 12 5.30 -14.20 -13.66
C GLN A 12 4.49 -15.42 -14.10
N SER A 13 4.76 -16.59 -13.52
CA SER A 13 3.98 -17.82 -13.72
C SER A 13 2.79 -17.95 -12.77
N TRP A 14 2.59 -17.02 -11.84
CA TRP A 14 1.50 -17.06 -10.88
C TRP A 14 0.30 -16.28 -11.43
N TRP A 15 -0.77 -16.99 -11.78
CA TRP A 15 -1.99 -16.40 -12.33
C TRP A 15 -2.69 -15.45 -11.34
N GLU A 16 -2.42 -15.60 -10.04
CA GLU A 16 -2.99 -14.74 -9.00
C GLU A 16 -2.46 -13.30 -9.12
N ILE A 17 -1.25 -13.09 -9.65
CA ILE A 17 -0.67 -11.76 -9.85
C ILE A 17 -1.55 -10.91 -10.77
N PRO A 18 -1.75 -11.26 -12.06
CA PRO A 18 -2.60 -10.46 -12.94
C PRO A 18 -4.06 -10.45 -12.50
N CYS A 19 -4.54 -11.48 -11.80
CA CYS A 19 -5.88 -11.53 -11.24
C CYS A 19 -6.13 -10.44 -10.18
N ILE A 20 -5.26 -10.33 -9.16
CA ILE A 20 -5.37 -9.31 -8.10
C ILE A 20 -5.20 -7.91 -8.68
N SER A 21 -4.23 -7.76 -9.56
CA SER A 21 -3.97 -6.53 -10.30
C SER A 21 -5.22 -6.08 -11.10
N HIS A 22 -5.89 -7.02 -11.79
CA HIS A 22 -7.13 -6.74 -12.50
C HIS A 22 -8.27 -6.38 -11.56
N PHE A 23 -8.41 -7.11 -10.45
CA PHE A 23 -9.39 -6.81 -9.40
C PHE A 23 -9.21 -5.38 -8.87
N CYS A 24 -7.97 -4.96 -8.60
CA CYS A 24 -7.68 -3.61 -8.13
C CYS A 24 -8.08 -2.56 -9.16
N SER A 25 -7.83 -2.81 -10.46
CA SER A 25 -8.25 -1.91 -11.54
C SER A 25 -9.78 -1.84 -11.65
N LEU A 26 -10.44 -2.98 -11.70
CA LEU A 26 -11.89 -3.12 -11.88
C LEU A 26 -12.69 -2.47 -10.74
N PHE A 27 -12.24 -2.65 -9.49
CA PHE A 27 -12.92 -2.14 -8.30
C PHE A 27 -12.23 -0.92 -7.67
N SER A 28 -11.30 -0.28 -8.38
CA SER A 28 -10.54 0.88 -7.89
C SER A 28 -11.44 1.98 -7.31
N SER A 29 -12.46 2.39 -8.08
CA SER A 29 -13.42 3.41 -7.63
C SER A 29 -14.40 2.91 -6.58
N ALA A 30 -14.73 1.61 -6.61
CA ALA A 30 -15.76 1.01 -5.76
C ALA A 30 -15.27 0.78 -4.33
N PHE A 31 -14.04 0.31 -4.19
CA PHE A 31 -13.42 -0.05 -2.90
C PHE A 31 -12.26 0.88 -2.53
N GLU A 32 -12.10 1.99 -3.26
CA GLU A 32 -10.99 2.94 -3.09
C GLU A 32 -9.63 2.23 -3.12
N LEU A 33 -9.41 1.31 -4.06
CA LEU A 33 -8.17 0.55 -4.14
C LEU A 33 -7.06 1.38 -4.78
N PRO A 34 -5.79 1.15 -4.38
CA PRO A 34 -4.65 1.77 -5.05
C PRO A 34 -4.57 1.38 -6.53
N ASP A 35 -4.08 2.31 -7.36
CA ASP A 35 -3.83 2.10 -8.79
C ASP A 35 -2.55 1.29 -9.01
N ILE A 36 -2.71 -0.04 -8.95
CA ILE A 36 -1.62 -1.01 -9.03
C ILE A 36 -1.54 -1.60 -10.44
N ASP A 37 -0.39 -1.44 -11.10
CA ASP A 37 -0.08 -2.18 -12.32
C ASP A 37 0.46 -3.58 -11.98
N ILE A 38 0.41 -4.51 -12.93
CA ILE A 38 0.90 -5.89 -12.75
C ILE A 38 2.37 -5.90 -12.31
N GLU A 39 3.20 -5.12 -13.01
CA GLU A 39 4.61 -4.89 -12.69
C GLU A 39 4.82 -4.37 -11.24
N ASP A 40 3.92 -3.49 -10.78
CA ASP A 40 4.04 -2.86 -9.46
C ASP A 40 3.82 -3.91 -8.36
N LEU A 41 2.83 -4.78 -8.52
CA LEU A 41 2.56 -5.87 -7.57
C LEU A 41 3.70 -6.90 -7.54
N GLU A 42 4.23 -7.28 -8.70
CA GLU A 42 5.40 -8.17 -8.79
C GLU A 42 6.61 -7.60 -8.06
N SER A 43 6.91 -6.32 -8.32
CA SER A 43 8.05 -5.62 -7.70
C SER A 43 7.86 -5.51 -6.18
N ALA A 44 6.65 -5.16 -5.73
CA ALA A 44 6.37 -4.99 -4.30
C ALA A 44 6.44 -6.32 -3.52
N LEU A 45 6.01 -7.44 -4.13
CA LEU A 45 6.14 -8.76 -3.51
C LEU A 45 7.58 -9.28 -3.50
N LEU A 46 8.39 -8.96 -4.52
CA LEU A 46 9.80 -9.33 -4.57
C LEU A 46 10.72 -8.40 -3.77
N SER A 47 10.24 -7.23 -3.35
CA SER A 47 11.01 -6.29 -2.53
C SER A 47 11.36 -6.91 -1.18
N ASP A 48 12.63 -6.76 -0.81
CA ASP A 48 13.19 -7.13 0.50
C ASP A 48 13.00 -6.02 1.56
N GLY A 49 12.26 -4.95 1.23
CA GLY A 49 12.06 -3.79 2.09
C GLY A 49 13.17 -2.73 2.00
N THR A 50 14.15 -2.89 1.12
CA THR A 50 15.20 -1.88 0.85
C THR A 50 14.86 -0.92 -0.29
N SER A 51 13.75 -1.15 -0.99
CA SER A 51 13.24 -0.33 -2.09
C SER A 51 12.58 0.97 -1.60
N ASP A 52 12.27 1.87 -2.54
CA ASP A 52 11.58 3.15 -2.29
C ASP A 52 10.38 3.00 -1.35
N GLU A 53 10.25 3.90 -0.36
CA GLU A 53 9.20 3.88 0.69
C GLU A 53 7.78 3.68 0.12
N ASP A 54 7.49 4.29 -1.04
CA ASP A 54 6.18 4.22 -1.69
C ASP A 54 5.87 2.85 -2.31
N GLN A 55 6.88 2.12 -2.81
CA GLN A 55 6.70 0.72 -3.28
C GLN A 55 6.56 -0.23 -2.09
N VAL A 56 7.26 0.05 -0.99
CA VAL A 56 7.15 -0.71 0.27
C VAL A 56 5.76 -0.56 0.89
N ALA A 57 5.12 0.60 0.72
CA ALA A 57 3.78 0.89 1.25
C ALA A 57 2.62 0.36 0.38
N LEU A 58 2.85 -0.02 -0.88
CA LEU A 58 1.79 -0.43 -1.82
C LEU A 58 0.99 -1.63 -1.30
N VAL A 59 1.67 -2.69 -0.87
CA VAL A 59 1.00 -3.91 -0.37
C VAL A 59 0.29 -3.66 0.97
N PRO A 60 0.91 -3.01 1.97
CA PRO A 60 0.21 -2.59 3.18
C PRO A 60 -1.04 -1.74 2.90
N GLU A 61 -0.98 -0.79 1.97
CA GLU A 61 -2.14 0.04 1.63
C GLU A 61 -3.27 -0.79 1.02
N LEU A 62 -2.96 -1.69 0.08
CA LEU A 62 -3.93 -2.61 -0.48
C LEU A 62 -4.61 -3.44 0.63
N ILE A 63 -3.82 -4.01 1.54
CA ILE A 63 -4.34 -4.80 2.68
C ILE A 63 -5.27 -3.93 3.54
N VAL A 64 -4.85 -2.72 3.90
CA VAL A 64 -5.67 -1.81 4.72
C VAL A 64 -7.02 -1.53 4.05
N ARG A 65 -7.04 -1.22 2.75
CA ARG A 65 -8.29 -0.93 2.02
C ARG A 65 -9.21 -2.15 1.96
N LEU A 66 -8.67 -3.34 1.73
CA LEU A 66 -9.44 -4.58 1.72
C LEU A 66 -10.01 -4.91 3.11
N LEU A 67 -9.19 -4.83 4.16
CA LEU A 67 -9.61 -5.11 5.53
C LEU A 67 -10.72 -4.17 6.01
N LYS A 68 -10.65 -2.89 5.63
CA LYS A 68 -11.68 -1.89 5.97
C LYS A 68 -13.04 -2.20 5.37
N GLY A 69 -13.08 -2.88 4.23
CA GLY A 69 -14.31 -3.29 3.55
C GLY A 69 -14.84 -4.65 3.97
N CYS A 70 -14.20 -5.35 4.91
CA CYS A 70 -14.65 -6.67 5.36
C CYS A 70 -15.65 -6.56 6.52
N ASP A 71 -16.82 -7.19 6.40
CA ASP A 71 -17.88 -7.16 7.44
C ASP A 71 -17.39 -7.57 8.83
N ALA A 72 -16.51 -8.57 8.91
CA ALA A 72 -15.93 -9.06 10.16
C ALA A 72 -15.13 -7.99 10.95
N LEU A 73 -14.70 -6.92 10.28
CA LEU A 73 -13.92 -5.82 10.85
C LEU A 73 -14.66 -4.48 10.82
N GLN A 74 -15.93 -4.45 10.39
CA GLN A 74 -16.69 -3.22 10.16
C GLN A 74 -16.74 -2.29 11.38
N SER A 75 -16.84 -2.85 12.60
CA SER A 75 -16.89 -2.07 13.84
C SER A 75 -15.60 -1.30 14.14
N VAL A 76 -14.46 -1.75 13.60
CA VAL A 76 -13.12 -1.18 13.84
C VAL A 76 -12.46 -0.66 12.57
N ALA A 77 -13.17 -0.65 11.44
CA ALA A 77 -12.60 -0.31 10.13
C ALA A 77 -11.87 1.05 10.13
N LYS A 78 -12.40 2.06 10.83
CA LYS A 78 -11.77 3.40 10.91
C LYS A 78 -10.44 3.42 11.66
N GLU A 79 -10.18 2.44 12.53
CA GLU A 79 -8.97 2.34 13.33
C GLU A 79 -7.84 1.61 12.60
N ILE A 80 -8.14 0.95 11.47
CA ILE A 80 -7.15 0.21 10.68
C ILE A 80 -6.25 1.19 9.93
N THR A 81 -4.95 1.09 10.16
CA THR A 81 -3.91 1.92 9.56
C THR A 81 -2.72 1.07 9.11
N HIS A 82 -1.80 1.67 8.37
CA HIS A 82 -0.56 1.04 7.92
C HIS A 82 0.33 0.51 9.06
N SER A 83 0.23 1.08 10.27
CA SER A 83 1.06 0.65 11.40
C SER A 83 0.46 -0.50 12.21
N ASN A 84 -0.84 -0.77 12.07
CA ASN A 84 -1.53 -1.77 12.90
C ASN A 84 -2.29 -2.86 12.10
N TYR A 85 -2.30 -2.78 10.76
CA TYR A 85 -3.04 -3.73 9.91
C TYR A 85 -2.70 -5.19 10.22
N GLN A 86 -1.46 -5.47 10.62
CA GLN A 86 -0.96 -6.83 10.90
C GLN A 86 -1.82 -7.56 11.94
N MET A 87 -2.25 -6.86 13.00
CA MET A 87 -3.10 -7.44 14.04
C MET A 87 -4.49 -7.79 13.49
N PHE A 88 -5.08 -6.89 12.69
CA PHE A 88 -6.40 -7.08 12.10
C PHE A 88 -6.40 -8.15 11.01
N LEU A 89 -5.35 -8.22 10.20
CA LEU A 89 -5.12 -9.26 9.21
C LEU A 89 -5.10 -10.65 9.87
N ARG A 90 -4.29 -10.82 10.93
CA ARG A 90 -4.25 -12.09 11.70
C ARG A 90 -5.62 -12.43 12.29
N ARG A 91 -6.34 -11.43 12.82
CA ARG A 91 -7.68 -11.63 13.40
C ARG A 91 -8.67 -12.14 12.34
N LEU A 92 -8.68 -11.50 11.17
CA LEU A 92 -9.56 -11.89 10.05
C LEU A 92 -9.22 -13.30 9.56
N LEU A 93 -7.95 -13.59 9.27
CA LEU A 93 -7.55 -14.90 8.78
C LEU A 93 -7.81 -16.01 9.81
N ARG A 94 -7.56 -15.79 11.10
CA ARG A 94 -7.94 -16.76 12.15
C ARG A 94 -9.44 -17.04 12.18
N GLN A 95 -10.28 -16.06 11.88
CA GLN A 95 -11.71 -16.27 11.77
C GLN A 95 -12.04 -17.06 10.50
N GLN A 96 -11.54 -16.64 9.35
CA GLN A 96 -11.83 -17.29 8.07
C GLN A 96 -11.29 -18.72 8.00
N CYS A 97 -10.07 -18.99 8.44
CA CYS A 97 -9.51 -20.33 8.50
C CYS A 97 -10.32 -21.28 9.39
N ARG A 98 -10.92 -20.79 10.48
CA ARG A 98 -11.82 -21.60 11.32
C ARG A 98 -13.15 -21.91 10.61
N LEU A 99 -13.68 -20.96 9.84
CA LEU A 99 -14.93 -21.14 9.09
C LEU A 99 -14.76 -22.10 7.92
N HIS A 100 -13.66 -21.96 7.17
CA HIS A 100 -13.38 -22.77 5.97
C HIS A 100 -12.55 -24.03 6.24
N GLN A 101 -12.14 -24.26 7.50
CA GLN A 101 -11.28 -25.39 7.91
C GLN A 101 -9.97 -25.46 7.11
N THR A 102 -9.37 -24.29 6.84
CA THR A 102 -8.10 -24.17 6.12
C THR A 102 -6.94 -23.91 7.07
N GLU A 103 -5.71 -24.17 6.60
CA GLU A 103 -4.50 -23.85 7.34
C GLU A 103 -4.34 -22.33 7.48
N ASN A 104 -3.91 -21.88 8.67
CA ASN A 104 -3.68 -20.48 8.93
C ASN A 104 -2.29 -20.09 8.40
N PRO A 105 -2.15 -19.07 7.55
CA PRO A 105 -0.83 -18.64 7.10
C PRO A 105 0.07 -18.10 8.22
N PHE A 106 -0.51 -17.71 9.36
CA PHE A 106 0.12 -17.11 10.53
C PHE A 106 0.11 -18.03 11.76
N ASP A 107 0.59 -19.26 11.62
CA ASP A 107 0.73 -20.25 12.71
C ASP A 107 1.72 -19.84 13.81
N THR A 108 2.59 -18.88 13.47
CA THR A 108 3.64 -18.32 14.33
C THR A 108 3.54 -16.80 14.33
N ASP A 109 4.23 -16.13 15.26
CA ASP A 109 4.22 -14.66 15.38
C ASP A 109 5.12 -13.96 14.34
N ILE A 110 5.11 -14.48 13.10
CA ILE A 110 5.89 -13.97 11.96
C ILE A 110 5.07 -12.91 11.24
N ASP A 111 5.66 -11.77 10.92
CA ASP A 111 4.97 -10.67 10.24
C ASP A 111 4.71 -10.95 8.76
N PHE A 112 3.72 -10.26 8.18
CA PHE A 112 3.33 -10.47 6.78
C PHE A 112 4.53 -10.33 5.83
N GLN A 113 5.35 -9.29 6.01
CA GLN A 113 6.52 -9.03 5.16
C GLN A 113 7.58 -10.15 5.23
N SER A 114 7.65 -10.87 6.36
CA SER A 114 8.58 -11.97 6.56
C SER A 114 8.10 -13.29 5.95
N LEU A 115 6.87 -13.35 5.45
CA LEU A 115 6.35 -14.53 4.76
C LEU A 115 6.96 -14.66 3.35
N PRO A 116 7.14 -15.91 2.84
CA PRO A 116 7.54 -16.14 1.46
C PRO A 116 6.61 -15.40 0.46
N PRO A 117 7.13 -14.87 -0.66
CA PRO A 117 6.32 -14.13 -1.64
C PRO A 117 5.06 -14.88 -2.09
N ARG A 118 5.17 -16.20 -2.28
CA ARG A 118 4.02 -17.05 -2.66
C ARG A 118 2.90 -17.03 -1.61
N LYS A 119 3.24 -17.13 -0.32
CA LYS A 119 2.25 -17.07 0.78
C LYS A 119 1.64 -15.67 0.90
N ARG A 120 2.45 -14.61 0.77
CA ARG A 120 1.95 -13.23 0.74
C ARG A 120 0.95 -13.02 -0.38
N LEU A 121 1.23 -13.53 -1.59
CA LEU A 121 0.33 -13.45 -2.72
C LEU A 121 -0.99 -14.19 -2.48
N HIS A 122 -0.95 -15.40 -1.92
CA HIS A 122 -2.17 -16.13 -1.57
C HIS A 122 -3.04 -15.38 -0.57
N ILE A 123 -2.43 -14.79 0.47
CA ILE A 123 -3.16 -13.95 1.42
C ILE A 123 -3.82 -12.76 0.71
N LEU A 124 -3.13 -12.08 -0.20
CA LEU A 124 -3.71 -10.95 -0.95
C LEU A 124 -4.88 -11.41 -1.85
N HIS A 125 -4.75 -12.56 -2.49
CA HIS A 125 -5.80 -13.16 -3.29
C HIS A 125 -7.04 -13.46 -2.43
N ASP A 126 -6.84 -14.10 -1.27
CA ASP A 126 -7.92 -14.44 -0.35
C ASP A 126 -8.60 -13.18 0.22
N LEU A 127 -7.84 -12.11 0.50
CA LEU A 127 -8.42 -10.83 0.93
C LEU A 127 -9.32 -10.22 -0.15
N CYS A 128 -8.98 -10.35 -1.44
CA CYS A 128 -9.86 -9.91 -2.52
C CYS A 128 -11.17 -10.72 -2.51
N HIS A 129 -11.09 -12.02 -2.25
CA HIS A 129 -12.26 -12.88 -2.12
C HIS A 129 -13.14 -12.49 -0.93
N PHE A 130 -12.56 -12.36 0.27
CA PHE A 130 -13.31 -11.95 1.47
C PHE A 130 -13.93 -10.56 1.32
N ARG A 131 -13.28 -9.65 0.60
CA ARG A 131 -13.86 -8.34 0.29
C ARG A 131 -15.14 -8.47 -0.52
N LEU A 132 -15.20 -9.39 -1.48
CA LEU A 132 -16.37 -9.65 -2.33
C LEU A 132 -17.52 -10.34 -1.60
N GLU A 133 -17.25 -11.04 -0.49
CA GLU A 133 -18.29 -11.69 0.33
C GLU A 133 -19.06 -10.70 1.22
N SER A 134 -18.60 -9.46 1.34
CA SER A 134 -19.20 -8.48 2.24
C SER A 134 -20.56 -7.97 1.73
N ALA A 135 -21.48 -7.70 2.64
CA ALA A 135 -22.88 -7.42 2.30
C ALA A 135 -23.07 -6.15 1.45
N ASP A 136 -22.18 -5.17 1.60
CA ASP A 136 -22.21 -3.91 0.85
C ASP A 136 -21.92 -4.09 -0.65
N VAL A 137 -21.21 -5.15 -1.03
CA VAL A 137 -20.81 -5.44 -2.42
C VAL A 137 -22.03 -5.60 -3.32
N GLN A 138 -23.09 -6.24 -2.83
CA GLN A 138 -24.32 -6.42 -3.62
C GLN A 138 -24.94 -5.09 -4.04
N VAL A 139 -24.84 -4.08 -3.16
CA VAL A 139 -25.35 -2.72 -3.46
C VAL A 139 -24.40 -2.01 -4.41
N ILE A 140 -23.09 -2.08 -4.16
CA ILE A 140 -22.06 -1.43 -4.97
C ILE A 140 -22.07 -1.95 -6.41
N LEU A 141 -22.25 -3.26 -6.60
CA LEU A 141 -22.22 -3.92 -7.90
C LEU A 141 -23.59 -4.02 -8.57
N SER A 142 -24.66 -3.48 -7.97
CA SER A 142 -26.04 -3.62 -8.45
C SER A 142 -26.27 -3.11 -9.89
N ASN A 143 -25.43 -2.18 -10.37
CA ASN A 143 -25.50 -1.61 -11.71
C ASN A 143 -24.53 -2.26 -12.72
N LEU A 144 -23.83 -3.33 -12.34
CA LEU A 144 -22.86 -3.99 -13.18
C LEU A 144 -23.38 -5.36 -13.61
N GLU A 145 -23.27 -5.65 -14.90
CA GLU A 145 -23.59 -6.97 -15.43
C GLU A 145 -22.52 -7.97 -15.01
N ALA A 146 -22.94 -9.10 -14.44
CA ALA A 146 -22.03 -10.14 -13.95
C ALA A 146 -21.08 -10.66 -15.04
N ASP A 147 -21.57 -10.77 -16.28
CA ASP A 147 -20.78 -11.20 -17.43
C ASP A 147 -19.68 -10.19 -17.79
N SER A 148 -19.89 -8.91 -17.54
CA SER A 148 -18.89 -7.86 -17.77
C SER A 148 -17.76 -7.87 -16.72
N LEU A 149 -17.98 -8.50 -15.56
CA LEU A 149 -16.98 -8.61 -14.49
C LEU A 149 -16.08 -9.84 -14.65
N ARG A 150 -16.49 -10.83 -15.46
CA ARG A 150 -15.76 -12.07 -15.64
C ARG A 150 -14.69 -11.90 -16.71
N VAL A 151 -13.43 -12.18 -16.35
CA VAL A 151 -12.36 -12.28 -17.35
C VAL A 151 -12.51 -13.58 -18.12
N GLU A 152 -12.64 -13.48 -19.43
CA GLU A 152 -12.66 -14.62 -20.35
C GLU A 152 -11.34 -14.76 -21.11
N PRO A 153 -10.93 -15.98 -21.48
CA PRO A 153 -9.79 -16.15 -22.37
C PRO A 153 -10.11 -15.55 -23.74
N LEU A 154 -9.14 -14.84 -24.32
CA LEU A 154 -9.23 -14.31 -25.69
C LEU A 154 -9.43 -15.41 -26.73
N GLY A 155 -8.96 -16.62 -26.42
CA GLY A 155 -9.09 -17.78 -27.29
C GLY A 155 -8.14 -18.89 -26.87
N HIS A 156 -8.09 -19.93 -27.70
CA HIS A 156 -7.22 -21.08 -27.48
C HIS A 156 -6.40 -21.37 -28.73
N ASP A 157 -5.22 -21.98 -28.57
CA ASP A 157 -4.42 -22.45 -29.71
C ASP A 157 -4.75 -23.90 -30.12
N ALA A 158 -3.97 -24.45 -31.05
CA ALA A 158 -4.10 -25.85 -31.48
C ALA A 158 -3.85 -26.87 -30.38
N LYS A 159 -3.10 -26.52 -29.33
CA LYS A 159 -2.83 -27.37 -28.16
C LYS A 159 -3.87 -27.17 -27.06
N ASN A 160 -4.88 -26.35 -27.31
CA ASN A 160 -5.91 -25.98 -26.35
C ASN A 160 -5.35 -25.20 -25.15
N SER A 161 -4.22 -24.50 -25.34
CA SER A 161 -3.68 -23.54 -24.38
C SER A 161 -4.49 -22.25 -24.44
N GLY A 162 -4.95 -21.76 -23.29
CA GLY A 162 -5.77 -20.56 -23.18
C GLY A 162 -4.93 -19.29 -23.22
N TYR A 163 -5.36 -18.28 -23.97
CA TYR A 163 -4.71 -16.97 -24.01
C TYR A 163 -5.52 -15.95 -23.22
N TRP A 164 -4.90 -15.33 -22.23
CA TRP A 164 -5.57 -14.50 -21.23
C TRP A 164 -5.02 -13.08 -21.25
N TYR A 165 -5.93 -12.12 -21.39
CA TYR A 165 -5.64 -10.70 -21.25
C TYR A 165 -6.49 -10.13 -20.13
N PHE A 166 -5.82 -9.60 -19.11
CA PHE A 166 -6.47 -9.02 -17.95
C PHE A 166 -6.64 -7.51 -18.16
N TYR A 167 -5.52 -6.79 -18.27
CA TYR A 167 -5.44 -5.37 -18.59
C TYR A 167 -3.99 -4.97 -18.87
N GLY A 168 -3.77 -3.72 -19.28
CA GLY A 168 -2.43 -3.19 -19.55
C GLY A 168 -1.84 -3.73 -20.85
N THR A 169 -0.59 -4.18 -20.82
CA THR A 169 0.19 -4.53 -22.03
C THR A 169 0.69 -5.97 -22.07
N ARG A 170 0.33 -6.79 -21.09
CA ARG A 170 0.81 -8.17 -20.98
C ARG A 170 -0.22 -9.17 -21.49
N LEU A 171 0.27 -10.25 -22.09
CA LEU A 171 -0.55 -11.39 -22.50
C LEU A 171 -0.04 -12.66 -21.84
N TYR A 172 -0.96 -13.43 -21.26
CA TYR A 172 -0.67 -14.68 -20.58
C TYR A 172 -1.12 -15.87 -21.41
N ARG A 173 -0.42 -16.99 -21.31
CA ARG A 173 -0.84 -18.29 -21.82
C ARG A 173 -0.92 -19.28 -20.67
N GLU A 174 -2.03 -20.00 -20.63
CA GLU A 174 -2.29 -21.12 -19.73
C GLU A 174 -2.18 -22.42 -20.51
N ASP A 175 -1.15 -23.20 -20.21
CA ASP A 175 -0.98 -24.55 -20.74
C ASP A 175 -1.58 -25.56 -19.76
N LYS A 176 -2.55 -26.36 -20.19
CA LYS A 176 -3.02 -27.51 -19.41
C LYS A 176 -1.96 -28.61 -19.50
N ALA A 177 -1.51 -29.11 -18.36
CA ALA A 177 -0.57 -30.21 -18.26
C ALA A 177 -1.12 -31.41 -19.06
N VAL A 178 -0.21 -32.06 -19.78
CA VAL A 178 -0.51 -33.12 -20.74
C VAL A 178 -0.97 -34.38 -20.00
N GLY A 179 -2.21 -34.37 -19.52
CA GLY A 179 -2.94 -35.47 -18.92
C GLY A 179 -4.31 -35.55 -19.59
N GLY A 180 -4.32 -36.00 -20.84
CA GLY A 180 -5.48 -36.00 -21.73
C GLY A 180 -6.68 -36.75 -21.15
N ALA A 181 -7.87 -36.21 -21.44
CA ALA A 181 -9.20 -36.75 -21.14
C ALA A 181 -9.60 -36.94 -19.66
N ALA A 182 -8.72 -37.41 -18.77
CA ALA A 182 -9.04 -37.68 -17.38
C ALA A 182 -9.26 -36.40 -16.55
N ALA A 183 -8.47 -35.34 -16.77
CA ALA A 183 -8.60 -34.08 -16.06
C ALA A 183 -9.86 -33.28 -16.47
N ALA A 184 -10.32 -33.42 -17.72
CA ALA A 184 -11.53 -32.77 -18.20
C ALA A 184 -12.80 -33.38 -17.57
N ALA A 185 -12.81 -34.69 -17.32
CA ALA A 185 -13.89 -35.37 -16.60
C ALA A 185 -13.92 -35.02 -15.09
N ALA A 186 -12.77 -34.73 -14.50
CA ALA A 186 -12.68 -34.26 -13.11
C ALA A 186 -13.16 -32.81 -12.96
N ALA A 187 -12.88 -31.94 -13.94
CA ALA A 187 -13.34 -30.55 -13.94
C ALA A 187 -14.87 -30.41 -14.09
N SER A 188 -15.54 -31.35 -14.75
CA SER A 188 -17.01 -31.37 -14.84
C SER A 188 -17.72 -31.89 -13.57
N ALA A 189 -16.97 -32.34 -12.56
CA ALA A 189 -17.51 -32.94 -11.33
C ALA A 189 -17.57 -31.99 -10.12
N GLY A 190 -17.47 -30.68 -10.33
CA GLY A 190 -17.84 -29.68 -9.31
C GLY A 190 -17.03 -29.74 -8.02
N GLY A 191 -15.78 -29.28 -8.06
CA GLY A 191 -14.96 -29.10 -6.87
C GLY A 191 -13.88 -28.04 -7.10
N ALA A 192 -14.06 -26.86 -6.50
CA ALA A 192 -12.99 -25.89 -6.33
C ALA A 192 -11.94 -26.51 -5.40
N GLY A 193 -10.91 -27.13 -5.98
CA GLY A 193 -9.90 -27.82 -5.19
C GLY A 193 -8.77 -28.36 -6.06
N ASN A 194 -7.64 -27.66 -6.02
CA ASN A 194 -6.32 -28.09 -6.49
C ASN A 194 -6.01 -27.92 -7.99
N ASN A 195 -5.65 -26.69 -8.39
CA ASN A 195 -5.19 -26.35 -9.73
C ASN A 195 -3.71 -26.79 -9.97
N CYS A 196 -3.41 -28.08 -9.77
CA CYS A 196 -2.03 -28.59 -9.80
C CYS A 196 -1.50 -28.96 -11.19
N ASN A 197 -2.23 -28.65 -12.27
CA ASN A 197 -1.90 -29.09 -13.62
C ASN A 197 -1.99 -28.00 -14.69
N THR A 198 -1.85 -26.71 -14.35
CA THR A 198 -1.81 -25.63 -15.36
C THR A 198 -0.55 -24.81 -15.21
N VAL A 199 0.17 -24.60 -16.31
CA VAL A 199 1.38 -23.76 -16.33
C VAL A 199 1.02 -22.44 -16.97
N TRP A 200 1.21 -21.35 -16.24
CA TRP A 200 0.96 -20.00 -16.72
C TRP A 200 2.28 -19.33 -17.11
N GLN A 201 2.27 -18.60 -18.23
CA GLN A 201 3.45 -17.93 -18.76
C GLN A 201 3.05 -16.60 -19.37
N VAL A 202 3.89 -15.59 -19.20
CA VAL A 202 3.78 -14.34 -19.97
C VAL A 202 4.38 -14.57 -21.35
N ILE A 203 3.60 -14.33 -22.40
CA ILE A 203 4.02 -14.52 -23.80
C ILE A 203 4.32 -13.19 -24.49
N CYS A 204 3.68 -12.10 -24.07
CA CYS A 204 3.92 -10.79 -24.66
C CYS A 204 4.21 -9.74 -23.59
N PHE A 205 5.36 -9.06 -23.72
CA PHE A 205 5.78 -7.93 -22.86
C PHE A 205 5.86 -6.61 -23.64
N THR A 206 6.18 -6.71 -24.93
CA THR A 206 6.42 -5.58 -25.84
C THR A 206 5.44 -5.59 -27.01
N GLU A 207 5.28 -4.44 -27.67
CA GLU A 207 4.45 -4.35 -28.88
C GLU A 207 4.91 -5.34 -29.95
N GLU A 208 6.21 -5.57 -30.07
CA GLU A 208 6.80 -6.52 -31.01
C GLU A 208 6.38 -7.96 -30.71
N ASP A 209 6.35 -8.36 -29.43
CA ASP A 209 5.90 -9.71 -29.05
C ASP A 209 4.46 -9.98 -29.48
N TRP A 210 3.58 -8.98 -29.35
CA TRP A 210 2.19 -9.07 -29.79
C TRP A 210 2.10 -9.20 -31.32
N GLN A 211 2.90 -8.43 -32.06
CA GLN A 211 2.94 -8.51 -33.53
C GLN A 211 3.48 -9.88 -33.99
N ASN A 212 4.53 -10.39 -33.35
CA ASN A 212 5.12 -11.70 -33.64
C ASN A 212 4.14 -12.83 -33.34
N LEU A 213 3.41 -12.76 -32.23
CA LEU A 213 2.37 -13.73 -31.89
C LEU A 213 1.24 -13.73 -32.92
N ALA A 214 0.76 -12.55 -33.32
CA ALA A 214 -0.27 -12.44 -34.36
C ALA A 214 0.23 -12.99 -35.71
N ALA A 215 1.49 -12.70 -36.09
CA ALA A 215 2.09 -13.23 -37.30
C ALA A 215 2.18 -14.76 -37.30
N LYS A 216 2.49 -15.37 -36.15
CA LYS A 216 2.51 -16.83 -35.97
C LYS A 216 1.13 -17.45 -36.23
N PHE A 217 0.05 -16.83 -35.78
CA PHE A 217 -1.30 -17.37 -35.98
C PHE A 217 -1.90 -17.03 -37.35
N LYS A 218 -1.42 -15.96 -38.01
CA LYS A 218 -1.85 -15.57 -39.37
C LYS A 218 -1.67 -16.69 -40.39
N THR A 219 -0.60 -17.47 -40.26
CA THR A 219 -0.27 -18.57 -41.20
C THR A 219 -0.86 -19.91 -40.80
N SER A 220 -1.52 -20.00 -39.64
CA SER A 220 -2.07 -21.26 -39.14
C SER A 220 -3.31 -21.71 -39.89
N LYS A 221 -3.45 -23.02 -40.03
CA LYS A 221 -4.63 -23.70 -40.59
C LYS A 221 -5.68 -24.03 -39.53
N ASN A 222 -5.38 -23.90 -38.24
CA ASN A 222 -6.31 -24.24 -37.16
C ASN A 222 -7.38 -23.14 -37.00
N ALA A 223 -8.66 -23.52 -36.93
CA ALA A 223 -9.76 -22.58 -36.74
C ALA A 223 -9.62 -21.72 -35.47
N LYS A 224 -9.25 -22.33 -34.34
CA LYS A 224 -9.11 -21.62 -33.06
C LYS A 224 -8.02 -20.54 -33.11
N GLU A 225 -6.89 -20.87 -33.72
CA GLU A 225 -5.77 -19.94 -33.90
C GLU A 225 -6.12 -18.81 -34.88
N ARG A 226 -6.92 -19.10 -35.92
CA ARG A 226 -7.43 -18.07 -36.83
C ARG A 226 -8.39 -17.10 -36.14
N ASP A 227 -9.25 -17.60 -35.25
CA ASP A 227 -10.15 -16.74 -34.47
C ASP A 227 -9.37 -15.87 -33.49
N LEU A 228 -8.38 -16.45 -32.81
CA LEU A 228 -7.46 -15.71 -31.95
C LEU A 228 -6.71 -14.62 -32.74
N PHE A 229 -6.21 -14.93 -33.94
CA PHE A 229 -5.59 -13.93 -34.82
C PHE A 229 -6.56 -12.80 -35.17
N GLN A 230 -7.83 -13.10 -35.47
CA GLN A 230 -8.82 -12.07 -35.78
C GLN A 230 -9.05 -11.13 -34.58
N ILE A 231 -9.17 -11.68 -33.38
CA ILE A 231 -9.35 -10.92 -32.15
C ILE A 231 -8.12 -10.02 -31.91
N LEU A 232 -6.91 -10.59 -31.94
CA LEU A 232 -5.66 -9.86 -31.76
C LEU A 232 -5.53 -8.72 -32.78
N ASN A 233 -5.73 -9.02 -34.06
CA ASN A 233 -5.52 -8.08 -35.16
C ASN A 233 -6.58 -6.96 -35.23
N LYS A 234 -7.84 -7.25 -34.92
CA LYS A 234 -8.92 -6.25 -34.99
C LYS A 234 -9.05 -5.44 -33.70
N ASN A 235 -8.95 -6.07 -32.53
CA ASN A 235 -9.31 -5.44 -31.27
C ASN A 235 -8.11 -4.90 -30.47
N PHE A 236 -6.95 -5.57 -30.59
CA PHE A 236 -5.77 -5.26 -29.76
C PHE A 236 -4.71 -4.47 -30.54
N LEU A 237 -4.17 -5.02 -31.64
CA LEU A 237 -3.03 -4.42 -32.35
C LEU A 237 -3.21 -2.92 -32.68
N PRO A 238 -4.37 -2.42 -33.13
CA PRO A 238 -4.54 -0.99 -33.41
C PRO A 238 -4.43 -0.10 -32.16
N LYS A 239 -4.77 -0.64 -30.97
CA LYS A 239 -4.79 0.09 -29.70
C LYS A 239 -3.50 -0.07 -28.90
N LEU A 240 -2.71 -1.13 -29.14
CA LEU A 240 -1.47 -1.41 -28.40
C LEU A 240 -0.49 -0.21 -28.38
N PRO A 241 -0.20 0.49 -29.49
CA PRO A 241 0.73 1.63 -29.45
C PRO A 241 0.28 2.77 -28.52
N GLN A 242 -1.05 2.90 -28.31
CA GLN A 242 -1.59 3.88 -27.36
C GLN A 242 -1.45 3.36 -25.93
N LEU A 243 -1.81 2.10 -25.67
CA LEU A 243 -1.68 1.46 -24.35
C LEU A 243 -0.23 1.47 -23.84
N PHE A 244 0.76 1.18 -24.70
CA PHE A 244 2.17 1.25 -24.33
C PHE A 244 2.63 2.67 -23.99
N ARG A 245 2.20 3.67 -24.78
CA ARG A 245 2.51 5.08 -24.51
C ARG A 245 1.86 5.57 -23.22
N GLU A 246 0.62 5.16 -22.97
CA GLU A 246 -0.12 5.52 -21.76
C GLU A 246 0.53 4.88 -20.53
N ARG A 247 0.88 3.60 -20.58
CA ARG A 247 1.63 2.92 -19.52
C ARG A 247 2.94 3.63 -19.20
N GLU A 248 3.74 3.97 -20.22
CA GLU A 248 5.00 4.69 -20.02
C GLU A 248 4.78 6.09 -19.44
N ARG A 249 3.72 6.79 -19.87
CA ARG A 249 3.34 8.10 -19.31
C ARG A 249 2.92 7.99 -17.85
N LEU A 250 2.13 6.99 -17.48
CA LEU A 250 1.71 6.73 -16.10
C LEU A 250 2.91 6.39 -15.21
N ARG A 251 3.80 5.51 -15.68
CA ARG A 251 5.05 5.17 -14.98
C ARG A 251 5.92 6.41 -14.72
N ARG A 252 6.10 7.27 -15.73
CA ARG A 252 6.82 8.54 -15.57
C ARG A 252 6.13 9.48 -14.58
N ARG A 253 4.80 9.56 -14.61
CA ARG A 253 4.02 10.38 -13.66
C ARG A 253 4.20 9.90 -12.22
N LYS A 254 4.09 8.57 -11.98
CA LYS A 254 4.31 7.95 -10.66
C LYS A 254 5.72 8.30 -10.14
N LEU A 255 6.76 8.12 -10.96
CA LEU A 255 8.15 8.47 -10.59
C LEU A 255 8.33 9.96 -10.24
N LEU A 256 7.70 10.86 -11.00
CA LEU A 256 7.75 12.30 -10.72
C LEU A 256 6.99 12.67 -9.43
N GLN A 257 5.86 12.01 -9.15
CA GLN A 257 5.08 12.22 -7.94
C GLN A 257 5.86 11.78 -6.69
N VAL A 258 6.48 10.59 -6.73
CA VAL A 258 7.38 10.08 -5.67
C VAL A 258 8.52 11.08 -5.43
N ARG A 259 9.17 11.56 -6.49
CA ARG A 259 10.25 12.56 -6.34
C ARG A 259 9.77 13.88 -5.73
N ASN A 260 8.52 14.25 -5.97
CA ASN A 260 7.92 15.47 -5.41
C ASN A 260 7.59 15.29 -3.92
N SER A 261 7.01 14.16 -3.50
CA SER A 261 6.70 13.88 -2.08
C SER A 261 7.97 13.85 -1.23
N SER A 262 9.03 13.17 -1.68
CA SER A 262 10.31 13.13 -0.95
C SER A 262 10.94 14.52 -0.80
N ARG A 263 10.87 15.36 -1.84
CA ARG A 263 11.39 16.74 -1.80
C ARG A 263 10.57 17.61 -0.85
N ILE A 264 9.25 17.50 -0.86
CA ILE A 264 8.36 18.24 0.06
C ILE A 264 8.64 17.85 1.51
N ARG A 265 8.80 16.55 1.80
CA ARG A 265 9.14 16.03 3.13
C ARG A 265 10.49 16.58 3.62
N SER A 266 11.52 16.51 2.78
CA SER A 266 12.85 17.05 3.11
C SER A 266 12.81 18.56 3.42
N ILE A 267 12.03 19.33 2.66
CA ILE A 267 11.84 20.76 2.92
C ILE A 267 11.08 21.01 4.23
N ALA A 268 10.04 20.22 4.52
CA ALA A 268 9.28 20.32 5.75
C ALA A 268 10.13 19.98 6.99
N GLU A 269 10.94 18.92 6.91
CA GLU A 269 11.88 18.53 7.98
C GLU A 269 12.95 19.60 8.23
N LEU A 270 13.51 20.18 7.17
CA LEU A 270 14.46 21.30 7.28
C LEU A 270 13.83 22.52 7.96
N LYS A 271 12.59 22.87 7.59
CA LYS A 271 11.86 23.98 8.22
C LYS A 271 11.53 23.70 9.68
N ALA A 272 11.13 22.48 10.03
CA ALA A 272 10.84 22.10 11.41
C ALA A 272 12.10 22.23 12.29
N ARG A 273 13.27 21.78 11.80
CA ARG A 273 14.54 21.97 12.51
C ARG A 273 14.91 23.45 12.69
N GLN A 274 14.73 24.25 11.65
CA GLN A 274 14.98 25.70 11.72
C GLN A 274 14.05 26.39 12.72
N GLU A 275 12.79 25.96 12.79
CA GLU A 275 11.82 26.50 13.75
C GLU A 275 12.13 26.06 15.18
N GLU A 276 12.56 24.81 15.40
CA GLU A 276 13.03 24.33 16.70
C GLU A 276 14.26 25.10 17.18
N GLU A 277 15.28 25.30 16.33
CA GLU A 277 16.45 26.10 16.66
C GLU A 277 16.08 27.56 16.99
N ARG A 278 15.11 28.13 16.27
CA ARG A 278 14.62 29.48 16.54
C ARG A 278 13.91 29.56 17.89
N GLN A 279 13.03 28.60 18.18
CA GLN A 279 12.33 28.54 19.47
C GLN A 279 13.29 28.31 20.63
N GLU A 280 14.35 27.54 20.43
CA GLU A 280 15.38 27.31 21.44
C GLU A 280 16.16 28.60 21.75
N ARG A 281 16.58 29.35 20.71
CA ARG A 281 17.21 30.66 20.87
C ARG A 281 16.30 31.68 21.54
N GLU A 282 15.00 31.68 21.23
CA GLU A 282 14.03 32.56 21.88
C GLU A 282 13.87 32.21 23.37
N ARG A 283 13.78 30.92 23.71
CA ARG A 283 13.75 30.46 25.11
C ARG A 283 15.02 30.81 25.87
N GLU A 284 16.18 30.71 25.22
CA GLU A 284 17.47 31.07 25.82
C GLU A 284 17.57 32.58 26.09
N ASN A 285 17.21 33.41 25.10
CA ASN A 285 17.15 34.86 25.25
C ASN A 285 16.17 35.30 26.36
N GLU A 286 15.03 34.63 26.50
CA GLU A 286 14.06 34.93 27.56
C GLU A 286 14.60 34.54 28.94
N ARG A 287 15.27 33.39 29.05
CA ARG A 287 15.98 32.99 30.28
C ARG A 287 17.06 34.00 30.66
N GLU A 288 17.81 34.51 29.69
CA GLU A 288 18.84 35.51 29.92
C GLU A 288 18.25 36.87 30.34
N ARG A 289 17.15 37.31 29.73
CA ARG A 289 16.42 38.52 30.18
C ARG A 289 15.94 38.39 31.61
N GLN A 290 15.32 37.27 31.98
CA GLN A 290 14.88 37.03 33.35
C GLN A 290 16.06 37.01 34.34
N ARG A 291 17.22 36.49 33.93
CA ARG A 291 18.44 36.51 34.74
C ARG A 291 18.93 37.94 34.96
N ASN A 292 18.99 38.74 33.89
CA ASN A 292 19.41 40.14 33.95
C ASN A 292 18.45 41.00 34.77
N GLU A 293 17.13 40.81 34.66
CA GLU A 293 16.14 41.48 35.50
C GLU A 293 16.31 41.12 36.99
N ARG A 294 16.51 39.84 37.31
CA ARG A 294 16.78 39.40 38.69
C ARG A 294 18.07 40.02 39.24
N GLU A 295 19.13 40.10 38.42
CA GLU A 295 20.38 40.75 38.81
C GLU A 295 20.20 42.27 39.00
N GLN A 296 19.44 42.95 38.14
CA GLN A 296 19.12 44.38 38.29
C GLN A 296 18.33 44.65 39.57
N LEU A 297 17.27 43.88 39.82
CA LEU A 297 16.48 43.97 41.06
C LEU A 297 17.35 43.76 42.31
N TYR A 298 18.30 42.82 42.25
CA TYR A 298 19.23 42.58 43.34
C TYR A 298 20.17 43.79 43.57
N ARG A 299 20.71 44.39 42.49
CA ARG A 299 21.52 45.61 42.56
C ARG A 299 20.73 46.81 43.08
N GLU A 300 19.50 47.01 42.62
CA GLU A 300 18.61 48.07 43.12
C GLU A 300 18.32 47.90 44.60
N ARG A 301 18.05 46.66 45.07
CA ARG A 301 17.89 46.37 46.50
C ARG A 301 19.13 46.70 47.31
N GLN A 302 20.33 46.32 46.83
CA GLN A 302 21.57 46.68 47.50
C GLN A 302 21.82 48.19 47.51
N ASN A 303 21.53 48.88 46.42
CA ASN A 303 21.68 50.34 46.33
C ASN A 303 20.68 51.08 47.24
N ALA A 304 19.42 50.64 47.27
CA ALA A 304 18.39 51.15 48.19
C ALA A 304 18.74 50.90 49.67
N HIS A 305 19.38 49.76 49.97
CA HIS A 305 19.91 49.47 51.29
C HIS A 305 21.09 50.38 51.69
N TRP A 306 21.88 50.87 50.73
CA TRP A 306 23.01 51.78 50.94
C TRP A 306 22.58 53.26 51.09
N VAL A 307 21.51 53.68 50.41
CA VAL A 307 21.05 55.09 50.37
C VAL A 307 20.17 55.49 51.57
N ALA A 308 19.68 54.56 52.39
CA ALA A 308 18.88 54.88 53.57
C ALA A 308 19.76 55.18 54.82
N PRO A 309 19.79 56.43 55.35
CA PRO A 309 20.43 56.69 56.63
C PRO A 309 19.52 56.23 57.78
N PRO A 310 20.06 55.77 58.93
CA PRO A 310 19.26 55.29 60.04
C PRO A 310 18.52 56.44 60.72
N SER A 311 17.30 56.72 60.27
CA SER A 311 16.40 57.71 60.85
C SER A 311 15.60 57.11 61.99
N GLN A 312 16.28 56.58 63.02
CA GLN A 312 15.63 56.06 64.23
C GLN A 312 16.42 56.48 65.47
N ASN A 313 16.36 57.77 65.84
CA ASN A 313 16.69 58.14 67.22
C ASN A 313 16.10 59.45 67.77
N GLN A 314 15.22 60.17 67.05
CA GLN A 314 14.63 61.42 67.57
C GLN A 314 13.27 61.28 68.25
N ASN A 315 12.52 60.18 68.03
CA ASN A 315 11.16 60.03 68.57
C ASN A 315 11.05 59.41 69.98
N GLN A 316 12.16 59.02 70.62
CA GLN A 316 12.12 58.50 72.00
C GLN A 316 12.35 59.57 73.09
N ARG A 317 12.93 60.73 72.75
CA ARG A 317 13.17 61.81 73.74
C ARG A 317 11.93 62.62 74.08
N THR A 318 10.94 62.71 73.19
CA THR A 318 9.69 63.46 73.41
C THR A 318 8.67 62.73 74.27
N ARG A 319 8.69 61.38 74.31
CA ARG A 319 7.74 60.59 75.13
C ARG A 319 8.11 60.52 76.62
N ARG A 320 9.40 60.66 76.99
CA ARG A 320 9.83 60.60 78.40
C ARG A 320 9.63 61.89 79.21
N ARG A 321 9.15 62.97 78.60
CA ARG A 321 8.98 64.28 79.28
C ARG A 321 7.55 64.55 79.78
N LEU A 322 6.60 63.64 79.55
CA LEU A 322 5.18 63.81 79.89
C LEU A 322 4.67 62.92 81.03
N GLU A 323 5.53 62.11 81.66
CA GLU A 323 5.15 61.31 82.83
C GLU A 323 6.03 61.70 84.04
N ARG A 324 5.65 62.77 84.73
CA ARG A 324 6.01 63.01 86.14
C ARG A 324 4.72 63.34 86.91
N PRO A 325 4.30 62.54 87.89
CA PRO A 325 3.17 62.86 88.74
C PRO A 325 3.57 63.98 89.71
N VAL A 326 2.71 65.00 89.83
CA VAL A 326 2.79 66.04 90.86
C VAL A 326 2.08 65.49 92.12
N LEU A 327 2.80 65.46 93.24
CA LEU A 327 2.21 65.50 94.58
C LEU A 327 2.12 66.96 95.02
#